data_AF-A0A6I5QQ84-F1
#
_entry.id   AF-A0A6I5QQ84-F1
#
_cell.length_a   1.000
_cell.length_b   1.000
_cell.length_c   1.000
_cell.angle_alpha   90.00
_cell.angle_beta   90.00
_cell.angle_gamma   90.00
#
_symmetry.space_group_name_H-M   'P 1'
#
loop_
_entity.id
_entity.type
_entity.pdbx_description
1 polymer ?
#
loop_
_entity_poly.entity_id
_entity_poly.type
_entity_poly.pdbx_seq_one_letter_code
_entity_poly.pdbx_strand_id
1 'polypeptide(L)'
;MAYTCELSPGQRLHVDNIGEQTVVTLSSGSAGQQQQSTSRFTTGAWVQPPQMFGTEQGLIIQLTTAQGVQHLQLQGTQMSWMAGNPTLSNAQLMPMNTVSSTAGSSMPSMQPMQPMQPMKPMQPMQPMKMGNMEMNANPMEMRMGNMEMRMGNMNGDAPKPKFCTQCGTPVKPNDRFCANCGHQLGA
;
A
#
# COMPACT_ATOMS: atom_id res chain seq x y z
N MET A 1 -17.08 2.15 5.30
CA MET A 1 -17.25 3.13 4.20
C MET A 1 -16.10 4.10 4.34
N ALA A 2 -15.24 4.25 3.33
CA ALA A 2 -14.04 5.06 3.46
C ALA A 2 -14.10 6.35 2.61
N TYR A 3 -13.56 7.42 3.17
CA TYR A 3 -13.44 8.73 2.56
C TYR A 3 -12.02 9.25 2.76
N THR A 4 -11.54 10.03 1.82
CA THR A 4 -10.23 10.65 1.86
C THR A 4 -10.34 12.12 1.52
N CYS A 5 -9.57 12.93 2.23
CA CYS A 5 -9.47 14.36 2.06
C CYS A 5 -8.00 14.78 2.04
N GLU A 6 -7.63 15.60 1.06
CA GLU A 6 -6.31 16.23 1.00
C GLU A 6 -6.35 17.53 1.81
N LEU A 7 -5.56 17.62 2.87
CA LEU A 7 -5.51 18.80 3.75
C LEU A 7 -4.52 19.84 3.23
N SER A 8 -3.34 19.38 2.83
CA SER A 8 -2.25 20.19 2.29
C SER A 8 -1.35 19.31 1.41
N PRO A 9 -0.44 19.88 0.58
CA PRO A 9 0.46 19.08 -0.25
C PRO A 9 1.28 18.09 0.60
N GLY A 10 1.02 16.79 0.41
CA GLY A 10 1.67 15.72 1.18
C GLY A 10 0.97 15.35 2.50
N GLN A 11 -0.14 16.00 2.87
CA GLN A 11 -0.94 15.64 4.03
C GLN A 11 -2.35 15.22 3.64
N ARG A 12 -2.67 13.95 3.91
CA ARG A 12 -3.94 13.32 3.58
C ARG A 12 -4.60 12.73 4.82
N LEU A 13 -5.89 12.98 4.95
CA LEU A 13 -6.73 12.40 5.98
C LEU A 13 -7.61 11.31 5.36
N HIS A 14 -7.60 10.12 5.96
CA HIS A 14 -8.44 8.99 5.59
C HIS A 14 -9.41 8.70 6.74
N VAL A 15 -10.70 8.61 6.46
CA VAL A 15 -11.74 8.32 7.45
C VAL A 15 -12.52 7.10 6.96
N ASP A 16 -12.49 6.02 7.73
CA ASP A 16 -13.25 4.81 7.45
C ASP A 16 -14.23 4.51 8.58
N ASN A 17 -15.37 3.94 8.21
CA ASN A 17 -16.32 3.35 9.13
C ASN A 17 -16.28 1.83 8.96
N ILE A 18 -15.63 1.15 9.91
CA ILE A 18 -15.43 -0.30 9.93
C ILE A 18 -16.26 -0.86 11.09
N GLY A 19 -17.38 -1.51 10.76
CA GLY A 19 -18.34 -1.97 11.76
C GLY A 19 -18.95 -0.77 12.51
N GLU A 20 -18.75 -0.72 13.83
CA GLU A 20 -19.19 0.41 14.68
C GLU A 20 -18.09 1.43 14.99
N GLN A 21 -16.90 1.22 14.43
CA GLN A 21 -15.75 2.06 14.68
C GLN A 21 -15.49 3.02 13.52
N THR A 22 -15.38 4.30 13.83
CA THR A 22 -14.78 5.28 12.94
C THR A 22 -13.27 5.28 13.15
N VAL A 23 -12.53 4.95 12.11
CA VAL A 23 -11.07 4.96 12.05
C VAL A 23 -10.63 6.18 11.26
N VAL A 24 -9.88 7.07 11.89
CA VAL A 24 -9.33 8.26 11.26
C VAL A 24 -7.81 8.12 11.20
N THR A 25 -7.26 8.11 9.99
CA THR A 25 -5.83 8.00 9.73
C THR A 25 -5.35 9.29 9.08
N LEU A 26 -4.51 10.04 9.79
CA LEU A 26 -3.77 11.16 9.25
C LEU A 26 -2.42 10.66 8.72
N SER A 27 -2.16 10.92 7.44
CA SER A 27 -0.89 10.63 6.80
C SER A 27 -0.23 11.93 6.37
N SER A 28 1.03 12.10 6.73
CA SER A 28 1.89 13.20 6.27
C SER A 28 3.15 12.63 5.62
N GLY A 29 3.50 13.14 4.44
CA GLY A 29 4.68 12.74 3.70
C GLY A 29 5.54 13.97 3.38
N SER A 30 6.80 13.92 3.75
CA SER A 30 7.85 14.84 3.30
C SER A 30 8.96 14.04 2.60
N ALA A 31 9.90 14.71 1.94
CA ALA A 31 10.96 14.04 1.19
C ALA A 31 11.73 13.04 2.09
N GLY A 32 11.49 11.74 1.87
CA GLY A 32 12.14 10.64 2.56
C GLY A 32 11.46 10.13 3.85
N GLN A 33 10.38 10.75 4.35
CA GLN A 33 9.66 10.26 5.55
C GLN A 33 8.14 10.35 5.40
N GLN A 34 7.47 9.23 5.67
CA GLN A 34 6.01 9.14 5.74
C GLN A 34 5.60 8.83 7.18
N GLN A 35 4.94 9.78 7.83
CA GLN A 35 4.40 9.61 9.18
C GLN A 35 2.90 9.36 9.08
N GLN A 36 2.40 8.43 9.89
CA GLN A 36 0.99 8.10 9.98
C GLN A 36 0.55 8.07 11.44
N SER A 37 -0.59 8.69 11.73
CA SER A 37 -1.28 8.62 13.02
C SER A 37 -2.68 8.09 12.78
N THR A 38 -3.11 7.10 13.54
CA THR A 38 -4.46 6.52 13.43
C THR A 38 -5.17 6.59 14.77
N SER A 39 -6.36 7.17 14.80
CA SER A 39 -7.27 7.17 15.94
C SER A 39 -8.52 6.39 15.61
N ARG A 40 -9.10 5.74 16.63
CA ARG A 40 -10.32 4.94 16.49
C ARG A 40 -11.32 5.40 17.53
N PHE A 41 -12.56 5.54 17.09
CA PHE A 41 -13.65 5.99 17.94
C PHE A 41 -14.87 5.12 17.72
N THR A 42 -15.57 4.78 18.79
CA THR A 42 -16.84 4.05 18.70
C THR A 42 -17.96 5.06 18.41
N THR A 43 -18.45 5.08 17.18
CA THR A 43 -19.47 6.04 16.70
C THR A 43 -20.74 5.37 16.19
N GLY A 44 -20.68 4.05 15.96
CA GLY A 44 -21.70 3.32 15.23
C GLY A 44 -21.62 3.54 13.72
N ALA A 45 -22.63 3.01 13.02
CA ALA A 45 -22.78 3.13 11.57
C ALA A 45 -23.12 4.57 11.15
N TRP A 46 -22.51 5.04 10.06
CA TRP A 46 -22.84 6.33 9.47
C TRP A 46 -24.14 6.26 8.68
N VAL A 47 -25.00 7.27 8.86
CA VAL A 47 -26.26 7.42 8.10
C VAL A 47 -26.10 8.40 6.93
N GLN A 48 -25.07 9.24 6.95
CA GLN A 48 -24.73 10.17 5.88
C GLN A 48 -23.21 10.18 5.62
N PRO A 49 -22.75 10.59 4.43
CA PRO A 49 -21.34 10.81 4.20
C PRO A 49 -20.79 11.82 5.22
N PRO A 50 -19.57 11.60 5.75
CA PRO A 50 -18.95 12.56 6.63
C PRO A 50 -18.74 13.89 5.89
N GLN A 51 -18.66 14.99 6.63
CA GLN A 51 -18.36 16.31 6.07
C GLN A 51 -17.12 16.86 6.76
N MET A 52 -16.24 17.50 6.01
CA MET A 52 -15.00 18.07 6.52
C MET A 52 -14.99 19.57 6.31
N PHE A 53 -14.63 20.29 7.36
CA PHE A 53 -14.65 21.74 7.43
C PHE A 53 -13.28 22.23 7.88
N GLY A 54 -12.56 22.88 6.98
CA GLY A 54 -11.33 23.59 7.32
C GLY A 54 -11.66 24.90 8.02
N THR A 55 -11.11 25.13 9.20
CA THR A 55 -11.25 26.37 10.00
C THR A 55 -9.86 26.91 10.34
N GLU A 56 -9.78 28.15 10.83
CA GLU A 56 -8.49 28.72 11.26
C GLU A 56 -7.81 27.92 12.39
N GLN A 57 -8.61 27.22 13.20
CA GLN A 57 -8.14 26.46 14.36
C GLN A 57 -7.75 25.01 14.00
N GLY A 58 -8.00 24.58 12.76
CA GLY A 58 -7.77 23.21 12.31
C GLY A 58 -8.94 22.66 11.51
N LEU A 59 -9.04 21.34 11.45
CA LEU A 59 -10.08 20.66 10.69
C LEU A 59 -11.18 20.13 11.61
N ILE A 60 -12.42 20.27 11.17
CA ILE A 60 -13.60 19.74 11.85
C ILE A 60 -14.22 18.67 10.96
N ILE A 61 -14.41 17.47 11.51
CA ILE A 61 -15.06 16.35 10.85
C ILE A 61 -16.43 16.19 11.47
N GLN A 62 -17.48 16.38 10.69
CA GLN A 62 -18.85 16.11 11.08
C GLN A 62 -19.23 14.69 10.66
N LEU A 63 -19.62 13.88 11.64
CA LEU A 63 -20.10 12.51 11.45
C LEU A 63 -21.58 12.48 11.80
N THR A 64 -22.43 12.11 10.84
CA THR A 64 -23.85 11.84 11.12
C THR A 64 -24.03 10.34 11.29
N THR A 65 -24.33 9.91 12.50
CA THR A 65 -24.57 8.50 12.84
C THR A 65 -26.01 8.29 13.29
N ALA A 66 -26.41 7.03 13.50
CA ALA A 66 -27.73 6.70 14.03
C ALA A 66 -27.99 7.31 15.43
N GLN A 67 -26.94 7.67 16.16
CA GLN A 67 -27.01 8.22 17.52
C GLN A 67 -27.11 9.76 17.53
N GLY A 68 -26.89 10.40 16.38
CA GLY A 68 -26.91 11.85 16.22
C GLY A 68 -25.73 12.37 15.41
N VAL A 69 -25.58 13.69 15.40
CA VAL A 69 -24.44 14.37 14.77
C VAL A 69 -23.34 14.53 15.82
N GLN A 70 -22.14 14.08 15.49
CA GLN A 70 -20.96 14.24 16.32
C GLN A 70 -19.89 15.00 15.53
N HIS A 71 -19.11 15.83 16.22
CA HIS A 71 -18.04 16.59 15.61
C HIS A 71 -16.69 16.24 16.23
N LEU A 72 -15.76 15.83 15.38
CA LEU A 72 -14.37 15.59 15.74
C LEU A 72 -13.54 16.80 15.32
N GLN A 73 -12.66 17.27 16.19
CA GLN A 73 -11.69 18.31 15.86
C GLN A 73 -10.30 17.68 15.69
N LEU A 74 -9.63 18.06 14.61
CA LEU A 74 -8.24 17.73 14.33
C LEU A 74 -7.41 19.01 14.37
N GLN A 75 -6.51 19.10 15.35
CA GLN A 75 -5.53 20.18 15.47
C GLN A 75 -4.13 19.59 15.35
N GLY A 76 -3.43 19.88 14.25
CA GLY A 76 -2.15 19.26 13.94
C GLY A 76 -2.31 17.73 13.77
N THR A 77 -1.84 16.96 14.75
CA THR A 77 -1.96 15.48 14.79
C THR A 77 -2.90 14.97 15.87
N GLN A 78 -3.41 15.86 16.74
CA GLN A 78 -4.29 15.50 17.83
C GLN A 78 -5.74 15.51 17.36
N MET A 79 -6.48 14.44 17.70
CA MET A 79 -7.89 14.31 17.43
C MET A 79 -8.68 14.23 18.72
N SER A 80 -9.72 15.05 18.85
CA SER A 80 -10.58 15.09 20.01
C SER A 80 -12.05 15.26 19.62
N TRP A 81 -12.95 14.76 20.48
CA TRP A 81 -14.37 15.04 20.37
C TRP A 81 -14.67 16.46 20.83
N MET A 82 -15.50 17.17 20.07
CA MET A 82 -16.03 18.44 20.53
C MET A 82 -17.27 18.22 21.40
N ALA A 83 -17.30 18.88 22.55
CA ALA A 83 -18.41 18.82 23.50
C ALA A 83 -19.60 19.73 23.10
N GLY A 84 -19.45 20.53 22.04
CA GLY A 84 -20.47 21.48 21.59
C GLY A 84 -20.43 21.71 20.09
N ASN A 85 -21.36 22.54 19.60
CA ASN A 85 -21.47 22.83 18.18
C ASN A 85 -20.27 23.65 17.71
N PRO A 86 -19.63 23.27 16.59
CA PRO A 86 -18.52 24.03 16.06
C PRO A 86 -18.95 25.39 15.52
N THR A 87 -18.08 26.38 15.69
CA THR A 87 -18.24 27.68 15.03
C THR A 87 -17.81 27.55 13.57
N LEU A 88 -18.78 27.40 12.66
CA LEU A 88 -18.53 27.19 11.22
C LEU A 88 -18.58 28.49 10.39
N SER A 89 -18.62 29.67 11.01
CA SER A 89 -18.84 30.95 10.32
C SER A 89 -17.84 31.25 9.19
N ASN A 90 -16.59 30.78 9.33
CA ASN A 90 -15.52 30.90 8.33
C ASN A 90 -14.99 29.53 7.88
N ALA A 91 -15.82 28.49 7.99
CA ALA A 91 -15.41 27.14 7.64
C ALA A 91 -15.46 26.92 6.11
N GLN A 92 -14.37 26.42 5.54
CA GLN A 92 -14.33 25.97 4.15
C GLN A 92 -14.65 24.48 4.09
N LEU A 93 -15.72 24.11 3.36
CA LEU A 93 -16.05 22.71 3.11
C LEU A 93 -14.93 22.09 2.26
N MET A 94 -14.32 21.03 2.78
CA MET A 94 -13.26 20.32 2.10
C MET A 94 -13.82 19.22 1.19
N PRO A 95 -13.32 19.09 -0.05
CA PRO A 95 -13.76 18.03 -0.94
C PRO A 95 -13.30 16.68 -0.39
N MET A 96 -14.25 15.75 -0.29
CA MET A 96 -13.98 14.39 0.11
C MET A 96 -14.20 13.43 -1.05
N ASN A 97 -13.21 12.57 -1.27
CA ASN A 97 -13.27 11.52 -2.25
C ASN A 97 -13.66 10.23 -1.54
N THR A 98 -14.66 9.53 -2.06
CA THR A 98 -14.97 8.18 -1.60
C THR A 98 -13.85 7.25 -2.03
N VAL A 99 -13.35 6.46 -1.08
CA VAL A 99 -12.43 5.39 -1.37
C VAL A 99 -13.22 4.11 -1.18
N SER A 100 -13.45 3.38 -2.26
CA SER A 100 -13.88 1.99 -2.11
C SER A 100 -12.75 1.29 -1.39
N SER A 101 -13.00 0.74 -0.20
CA SER A 101 -12.02 -0.05 0.56
C SER A 101 -11.64 -1.29 -0.25
N THR A 102 -10.78 -1.13 -1.26
CA THR A 102 -10.22 -2.23 -2.01
C THR A 102 -9.08 -2.77 -1.18
N ALA A 103 -9.36 -3.90 -0.55
CA ALA A 103 -8.37 -4.78 0.05
C ALA A 103 -7.14 -4.91 -0.88
N GLY A 104 -5.96 -4.72 -0.28
CA GLY A 104 -4.70 -5.15 -0.86
C GLY A 104 -4.16 -4.26 -1.96
N SER A 105 -2.87 -3.99 -1.87
CA SER A 105 -2.00 -3.50 -2.93
C SER A 105 -2.31 -4.20 -4.26
N SER A 106 -3.18 -3.61 -5.07
CA SER A 106 -3.32 -3.99 -6.46
C SER A 106 -2.41 -3.06 -7.25
N MET A 107 -1.33 -3.66 -7.74
CA MET A 107 -0.53 -3.16 -8.85
C MET A 107 -1.44 -2.51 -9.92
N PRO A 108 -0.97 -1.51 -10.67
CA PRO A 108 -1.73 -0.96 -11.78
C PRO A 108 -2.23 -2.12 -12.66
N SER A 109 -3.55 -2.16 -12.88
CA SER A 109 -4.18 -3.15 -13.71
C SER A 109 -3.57 -3.06 -15.12
N MET A 110 -2.71 -4.02 -15.46
CA MET A 110 -2.43 -4.29 -16.85
C MET A 110 -3.76 -4.71 -17.46
N GLN A 111 -4.30 -3.86 -18.33
CA GLN A 111 -5.46 -4.19 -19.14
C GLN A 111 -5.19 -5.54 -19.83
N PRO A 112 -6.17 -6.47 -19.87
CA PRO A 112 -6.00 -7.70 -20.62
C PRO A 112 -5.73 -7.31 -22.08
N MET A 113 -4.53 -7.65 -22.56
CA MET A 113 -4.17 -7.46 -23.96
C MET A 113 -5.23 -8.17 -24.80
N GLN A 114 -5.90 -7.41 -25.66
CA GLN A 114 -6.83 -7.98 -26.64
C GLN A 114 -6.09 -9.08 -27.43
N PRO A 115 -6.75 -10.22 -27.72
CA PRO A 115 -6.12 -11.24 -28.55
C PRO A 115 -5.75 -10.62 -29.90
N MET A 116 -4.45 -10.54 -30.15
CA MET A 116 -3.91 -10.03 -31.40
C MET A 116 -4.49 -10.86 -32.54
N GLN A 117 -5.05 -10.17 -33.54
CA GLN A 117 -5.51 -10.81 -34.76
C GLN A 117 -4.35 -11.59 -35.40
N PRO A 118 -4.60 -12.77 -35.99
CA PRO A 118 -3.54 -13.56 -36.61
C PRO A 118 -2.87 -12.74 -37.72
N MET A 119 -1.56 -12.53 -37.55
CA MET A 119 -0.72 -11.81 -38.51
C MET A 119 -0.74 -12.53 -39.87
N LYS A 120 -0.81 -11.74 -40.94
CA LYS A 120 -0.64 -12.24 -42.31
C LYS A 120 0.78 -12.80 -42.49
N PRO A 121 0.97 -13.90 -43.24
CA PRO A 121 2.29 -14.46 -43.46
C PRO A 121 3.22 -13.44 -44.16
N MET A 122 4.31 -13.08 -43.50
CA MET A 122 5.38 -12.30 -44.10
C MET A 122 6.10 -13.15 -45.16
N GLN A 123 6.39 -12.53 -46.31
CA GLN A 123 7.15 -13.16 -47.38
C GLN A 123 8.60 -13.42 -46.94
N PRO A 124 9.25 -14.48 -47.43
CA PRO A 124 10.58 -14.87 -46.99
C PRO A 124 11.63 -13.82 -47.36
N MET A 125 12.34 -13.31 -46.35
CA MET A 125 13.54 -12.50 -46.55
C MET A 125 14.63 -13.31 -47.27
N GLN A 126 15.27 -12.68 -48.24
CA GLN A 126 16.41 -13.25 -48.95
C GLN A 126 17.63 -13.35 -48.01
N PRO A 127 18.50 -14.36 -48.20
CA PRO A 127 19.55 -14.67 -47.23
C PRO A 127 20.68 -13.65 -47.28
N MET A 128 20.91 -12.96 -46.16
CA MET A 128 22.14 -12.20 -45.95
C MET A 128 23.29 -13.17 -45.67
N LYS A 129 24.29 -13.17 -46.55
CA LYS A 129 25.56 -13.89 -46.38
C LYS A 129 26.36 -13.19 -45.27
N MET A 130 26.62 -13.88 -44.17
CA MET A 130 27.77 -13.59 -43.30
C MET A 130 28.73 -14.76 -43.40
N GLY A 131 29.94 -14.48 -43.89
CA GLY A 131 31.00 -15.46 -44.07
C GLY A 131 31.62 -15.97 -42.76
N ASN A 132 32.45 -17.01 -42.92
CA ASN A 132 33.39 -17.65 -41.99
C ASN A 132 32.96 -17.80 -40.52
N MET A 133 31.76 -18.29 -40.27
CA MET A 133 31.38 -18.76 -38.93
C MET A 133 31.27 -20.29 -38.95
N GLU A 134 32.35 -20.96 -38.58
CA GLU A 134 32.39 -22.40 -38.31
C GLU A 134 31.82 -22.68 -36.91
N MET A 135 30.75 -23.48 -36.84
CA MET A 135 30.26 -24.09 -35.60
C MET A 135 30.77 -25.54 -35.57
N ASN A 136 31.56 -25.89 -34.55
CA ASN A 136 31.93 -27.28 -34.28
C ASN A 136 31.00 -27.84 -33.19
N ALA A 137 30.51 -29.07 -33.38
CA ALA A 137 29.53 -29.72 -32.54
C ALA A 137 30.22 -30.47 -31.38
N ASN A 138 30.52 -29.76 -30.29
CA ASN A 138 30.72 -30.30 -28.93
C ASN A 138 30.87 -29.13 -27.92
N PRO A 139 30.56 -29.35 -26.63
CA PRO A 139 29.52 -28.65 -25.86
C PRO A 139 29.70 -27.12 -25.74
N MET A 140 28.58 -26.40 -25.82
CA MET A 140 28.47 -24.94 -25.93
C MET A 140 29.33 -24.16 -24.91
N GLU A 141 30.40 -23.52 -25.40
CA GLU A 141 31.04 -22.39 -24.72
C GLU A 141 30.61 -21.09 -25.40
N MET A 142 29.88 -20.23 -24.67
CA MET A 142 29.66 -18.83 -25.08
C MET A 142 30.66 -17.93 -24.34
N ARG A 143 31.57 -17.30 -25.09
CA ARG A 143 32.54 -16.31 -24.58
C ARG A 143 32.08 -14.90 -24.94
N MET A 144 31.80 -14.07 -23.94
CA MET A 144 31.50 -12.64 -24.11
C MET A 144 32.55 -11.82 -23.33
N GLY A 145 33.73 -11.63 -23.93
CA GLY A 145 34.78 -10.74 -23.41
C GLY A 145 35.40 -11.13 -22.06
N ASN A 146 35.90 -10.12 -21.33
CA ASN A 146 36.77 -10.27 -20.15
C ASN A 146 36.01 -10.39 -18.81
N MET A 147 34.73 -10.77 -18.82
CA MET A 147 33.91 -10.82 -17.61
C MET A 147 33.75 -12.26 -17.12
N GLU A 148 34.68 -12.67 -16.27
CA GLU A 148 34.70 -13.96 -15.61
C GLU A 148 33.74 -14.00 -14.41
N MET A 149 32.50 -14.46 -14.61
CA MET A 149 31.62 -14.83 -13.48
C MET A 149 31.82 -16.30 -13.13
N ARG A 150 32.68 -16.54 -12.14
CA ARG A 150 32.88 -17.84 -11.52
C ARG A 150 31.72 -18.12 -10.58
N MET A 151 30.74 -18.94 -11.01
CA MET A 151 29.68 -19.41 -10.13
C MET A 151 30.27 -20.48 -9.21
N GLY A 152 30.66 -20.02 -8.01
CA GLY A 152 31.16 -20.86 -6.94
C GLY A 152 30.15 -21.93 -6.55
N ASN A 153 30.65 -23.15 -6.47
CA ASN A 153 30.02 -24.33 -5.91
C ASN A 153 29.41 -24.02 -4.53
N MET A 154 28.09 -23.87 -4.46
CA MET A 154 27.36 -23.82 -3.18
C MET A 154 26.85 -25.21 -2.84
N ASN A 155 27.78 -26.09 -2.49
CA ASN A 155 27.48 -27.21 -1.61
C ASN A 155 27.40 -26.61 -0.20
N GLY A 156 26.20 -26.26 0.24
CA GLY A 156 25.97 -25.59 1.52
C GLY A 156 24.51 -25.75 1.92
N ASP A 157 24.28 -26.67 2.83
CA ASP A 157 23.04 -26.96 3.56
C ASP A 157 22.26 -25.67 3.87
N ALA A 158 21.30 -25.30 3.01
CA ALA A 158 20.50 -24.10 3.21
C ALA A 158 19.43 -24.40 4.28
N PRO A 159 19.48 -23.76 5.46
CA PRO A 159 18.47 -23.99 6.47
C PRO A 159 17.12 -23.51 5.94
N LYS A 160 16.14 -24.43 5.87
CA LYS A 160 14.78 -24.12 5.45
C LYS A 160 14.23 -22.97 6.32
N PRO A 161 13.61 -21.93 5.72
CA PRO A 161 13.04 -20.84 6.49
C PRO A 161 11.96 -21.38 7.44
N LYS A 162 12.11 -21.10 8.74
CA LYS A 162 11.08 -21.39 9.74
C LYS A 162 10.07 -20.24 9.74
N PHE A 163 8.80 -20.57 9.93
CA PHE A 163 7.71 -19.60 10.04
C PHE A 163 7.03 -19.71 11.39
N CYS A 164 6.55 -18.60 11.92
CA CYS A 164 5.77 -18.60 13.15
C CYS A 164 4.44 -19.34 12.94
N THR A 165 4.13 -20.30 13.80
CA THR A 165 2.88 -21.10 13.74
C THR A 165 1.63 -20.29 14.12
N GLN A 166 1.79 -19.15 14.78
CA GLN A 166 0.66 -18.30 15.20
C GLN A 166 0.31 -17.22 14.18
N CYS A 167 1.30 -16.61 13.53
CA CYS A 167 1.05 -15.47 12.62
C CYS A 167 1.65 -15.62 11.22
N GLY A 168 2.32 -16.73 10.92
CA GLY A 168 2.89 -17.02 9.59
C GLY A 168 4.10 -16.16 9.20
N THR A 169 4.58 -15.28 10.07
CA THR A 169 5.74 -14.42 9.79
C THR A 169 7.02 -15.26 9.72
N PRO A 170 7.94 -15.02 8.76
CA PRO A 170 9.23 -15.70 8.73
C PRO A 170 10.05 -15.35 9.97
N VAL A 171 10.67 -16.35 10.58
CA VAL A 171 11.46 -16.22 11.81
C VAL A 171 12.86 -16.79 11.60
N LYS A 172 13.85 -16.20 12.25
CA LYS A 172 15.23 -16.69 12.12
C LYS A 172 15.39 -17.96 12.97
N PRO A 173 16.31 -18.88 12.59
CA PRO A 173 16.50 -20.14 13.31
C PRO A 173 16.83 -20.00 14.81
N ASN A 174 17.42 -18.88 15.23
CA ASN A 174 17.79 -18.59 16.62
C ASN A 174 16.80 -17.67 17.37
N ASP A 175 15.68 -17.29 16.75
CA ASP A 175 14.70 -16.43 17.41
C ASP A 175 13.90 -17.24 18.46
N ARG A 176 13.96 -16.83 19.73
CA ARG A 176 13.16 -17.45 20.81
C ARG A 176 11.72 -16.96 20.84
N PHE A 177 11.48 -15.78 20.27
CA PHE A 177 10.17 -15.13 20.22
C PHE A 177 9.95 -14.53 18.83
N CYS A 178 8.71 -14.55 18.35
CA CYS A 178 8.35 -13.90 17.10
C CYS A 178 8.35 -12.38 17.27
N ALA A 179 9.14 -11.67 16.47
CA ALA A 179 9.20 -10.20 16.49
C ALA A 179 7.87 -9.51 16.12
N ASN A 180 6.96 -10.23 15.46
CA ASN A 180 5.68 -9.67 15.01
C ASN A 180 4.53 -9.91 16.01
N CYS A 181 4.43 -11.09 16.61
CA CYS A 181 3.32 -11.43 17.51
C CYS A 181 3.72 -11.74 18.96
N GLY A 182 5.02 -11.74 19.29
CA GLY A 182 5.53 -12.05 20.62
C GLY A 182 5.43 -13.53 21.04
N HIS A 183 4.87 -14.40 20.19
CA HIS A 183 4.74 -15.82 20.50
C HIS A 183 6.10 -16.49 20.64
N GLN A 184 6.23 -17.34 21.66
CA GLN A 184 7.45 -18.11 21.90
C GLN A 184 7.62 -19.17 20.82
N LEU A 185 8.72 -19.09 20.08
CA LEU A 185 9.08 -20.05 19.06
C LEU A 185 9.87 -21.14 19.80
N GLY A 186 9.23 -22.30 20.00
CA GLY A 186 9.77 -23.39 20.81
C GLY A 186 11.20 -23.77 20.40
N ALA A 187 12.02 -24.02 21.43
CA ALA A 187 13.45 -24.34 21.37
C ALA A 187 13.76 -25.57 20.51
#